data_AF-A0A4P7DPP4-F1
#
_entry.id   AF-A0A4P7DPP4-F1
#
_cell.length_a   1.000
_cell.length_b   1.000
_cell.length_c   1.000
_cell.angle_alpha   90.00
_cell.angle_beta   90.00
_cell.angle_gamma   90.00
#
_symmetry.space_group_name_H-M   'P 1'
#
loop_
_entity.id
_entity.type
_entity.pdbx_description
1 polymer ?
#
loop_
_entity_poly.entity_id
_entity_poly.type
_entity_poly.pdbx_seq_one_letter_code
_entity_poly.pdbx_strand_id
1 'polypeptide(L)' 'MGTTVSNPPLTNVQVELLKLFSVDLPEEQLIELKRVMAKFLLDHARDRADEIWDEKGYSDEKLDNLLK' A
#
# COMPACT_ATOMS: atom_id res chain seq x y z
N MET A 1 18.11 -2.67 31.55
CA MET A 1 16.66 -2.40 31.43
C MET A 1 16.26 -2.72 30.00
N GLY A 2 15.58 -3.84 29.75
CA GLY A 2 15.11 -4.21 28.42
C GLY A 2 13.70 -3.67 28.23
N THR A 3 13.48 -2.83 27.22
CA THR A 3 12.15 -2.37 26.84
C THR A 3 11.38 -3.54 26.24
N THR A 4 10.38 -4.05 26.95
CA THR A 4 9.40 -4.99 26.41
C THR A 4 8.53 -4.24 25.41
N VAL A 5 8.77 -4.45 24.11
CA VAL A 5 7.85 -3.98 23.08
C VAL A 5 6.60 -4.85 23.17
N SER A 6 5.53 -4.32 23.78
CA SER A 6 4.23 -4.99 23.75
C SER A 6 3.69 -4.91 22.33
N ASN A 7 3.76 -6.01 21.59
CA ASN A 7 3.15 -6.04 20.27
C ASN A 7 1.63 -5.99 20.47
N PRO A 8 0.92 -4.95 19.99
CA PRO A 8 -0.52 -4.88 20.14
C PRO A 8 -1.17 -6.11 19.47
N PRO A 9 -2.29 -6.62 20.00
CA PRO A 9 -3.00 -7.72 19.37
C PRO A 9 -3.36 -7.35 17.93
N LEU A 10 -3.15 -8.29 17.01
CA LEU A 10 -3.44 -8.10 15.59
C LEU A 10 -4.92 -7.75 15.39
N THR A 11 -5.20 -6.86 14.45
CA THR A 11 -6.57 -6.57 14.02
C THR A 11 -7.18 -7.80 13.33
N ASN A 12 -8.50 -7.88 13.29
CA ASN A 12 -9.19 -8.98 12.61
C ASN A 12 -8.72 -9.14 11.15
N VAL A 13 -8.50 -8.04 10.43
CA VAL A 13 -7.99 -8.07 9.05
C VAL A 13 -6.58 -8.66 8.98
N GLN A 14 -5.69 -8.26 9.91
CA GLN A 14 -4.35 -8.82 9.98
C GLN A 14 -4.37 -10.33 10.25
N VAL A 15 -5.27 -10.80 11.13
CA VAL A 15 -5.43 -12.23 11.41
C VAL A 15 -5.94 -12.99 10.19
N GLU A 16 -6.93 -12.47 9.47
CA GLU A 16 -7.43 -13.12 8.25
C GLU A 16 -6.37 -13.18 7.14
N LEU A 17 -5.56 -12.14 6.97
CA LEU A 17 -4.43 -12.16 6.04
C LEU A 17 -3.41 -13.24 6.42
N LEU A 18 -3.15 -13.42 7.72
CA LEU A 18 -2.23 -14.48 8.17
C LEU A 18 -2.77 -15.89 7.91
N LYS A 19 -4.09 -16.09 8.00
CA LYS A 19 -4.71 -17.38 7.66
C LYS A 19 -4.50 -17.75 6.19
N LEU A 20 -4.37 -16.78 5.28
CA LEU A 20 -4.05 -17.07 3.87
C LEU A 20 -2.70 -17.78 3.72
N PHE A 21 -1.70 -17.44 4.55
CA PHE A 21 -0.40 -18.11 4.55
C PHE A 21 -0.42 -19.49 5.22
N SER A 22 -1.47 -19.81 5.99
CA SER A 22 -1.64 -21.14 6.60
C SER A 22 -2.20 -22.17 5.62
N VAL A 23 -2.72 -21.72 4.48
CA VAL A 23 -3.07 -22.57 3.35
C VAL A 23 -1.79 -22.87 2.60
N ASP A 24 -1.53 -24.15 2.30
CA ASP A 24 -0.40 -24.57 1.46
C ASP A 24 -0.68 -24.15 0.01
N LEU A 25 -0.47 -22.87 -0.28
CA LEU A 25 -0.63 -22.29 -1.58
C LEU A 25 0.64 -22.56 -2.40
N PRO A 26 0.50 -23.07 -3.64
CA PRO A 26 1.60 -23.10 -4.59
C PRO A 26 2.24 -21.72 -4.75
N GLU A 27 3.56 -21.67 -4.93
CA GLU A 27 4.33 -20.42 -5.07
C GLU A 27 3.72 -19.45 -6.10
N GLU A 28 3.18 -19.97 -7.21
CA GLU A 28 2.53 -19.17 -8.25
C GLU A 28 1.32 -18.38 -7.69
N GLN A 29 0.50 -19.00 -6.84
CA GLN A 29 -0.64 -18.35 -6.21
C GLN A 29 -0.22 -17.34 -5.15
N LEU A 30 0.88 -17.59 -4.43
CA LEU A 30 1.46 -16.61 -3.51
C LEU A 30 1.96 -15.36 -4.25
N ILE A 31 2.58 -15.54 -5.41
CA ILE A 31 3.00 -14.45 -6.29
C ILE A 31 1.79 -13.65 -6.80
N GLU A 32 0.70 -14.33 -7.19
CA GLU A 32 -0.55 -13.66 -7.59
C GLU A 32 -1.15 -12.85 -6.45
N LEU A 33 -1.24 -13.40 -5.24
CA LEU A 33 -1.73 -12.70 -4.07
C LEU A 33 -0.88 -11.45 -3.76
N LYS A 34 0.45 -11.58 -3.84
CA LYS A 34 1.37 -10.44 -3.71
C LYS A 34 1.09 -9.34 -4.73
N ARG A 35 0.81 -9.70 -5.99
CA ARG A 35 0.48 -8.74 -7.04
C ARG A 35 -0.84 -8.01 -6.76
N VAL A 36 -1.85 -8.71 -6.27
CA VAL A 36 -3.13 -8.10 -5.88
C VAL A 36 -2.93 -7.05 -4.79
N MET A 37 -2.19 -7.40 -3.73
CA MET A 37 -1.87 -6.44 -2.65
C MET A 37 -1.06 -5.24 -3.15
N ALA A 38 -0.05 -5.49 -4.00
CA ALA A 38 0.78 -4.42 -4.57
C ALA A 38 -0.05 -3.47 -5.46
N LYS A 39 -0.98 -4.02 -6.26
CA LYS A 39 -1.89 -3.22 -7.07
C LYS A 39 -2.80 -2.35 -6.21
N PHE A 40 -3.41 -2.91 -5.16
CA PHE A 40 -4.27 -2.14 -4.26
C PHE A 40 -3.52 -0.94 -3.65
N LEU A 41 -2.29 -1.15 -3.16
CA LEU A 41 -1.48 -0.08 -2.59
C LEU A 41 -1.06 0.96 -3.63
N LEU A 42 -0.73 0.53 -4.85
CA LEU A 42 -0.38 1.43 -5.95
C LEU A 42 -1.56 2.30 -6.37
N ASP A 43 -2.74 1.71 -6.50
CA ASP A 43 -3.96 2.44 -6.90
C ASP A 43 -4.29 3.50 -5.83
N HIS A 44 -4.30 3.13 -4.54
CA HIS A 44 -4.49 4.09 -3.46
C HIS A 44 -3.43 5.20 -3.43
N ALA A 45 -2.16 4.88 -3.71
CA ALA A 45 -1.10 5.87 -3.78
C ALA A 45 -1.27 6.84 -4.95
N ARG A 46 -1.78 6.36 -6.09
CA ARG A 46 -2.10 7.19 -7.26
C ARG A 46 -3.26 8.13 -6.98
N ASP A 47 -4.36 7.59 -6.47
CA ASP A 47 -5.54 8.39 -6.12
C ASP A 47 -5.15 9.54 -5.18
N ARG A 48 -4.32 9.26 -4.17
CA ARG A 48 -3.84 10.30 -3.26
C ARG A 48 -2.89 11.30 -3.93
N ALA A 49 -2.08 10.88 -4.89
CA ALA A 49 -1.22 11.79 -5.66
C ALA A 49 -2.06 12.73 -6.53
N ASP A 50 -3.10 12.23 -7.17
CA ASP A 50 -4.03 13.01 -7.98
C ASP A 50 -4.79 14.03 -7.12
N GLU A 51 -5.28 13.65 -5.94
CA GLU A 51 -5.90 14.60 -5.00
C GLU A 51 -4.94 15.74 -4.61
N ILE A 52 -3.68 15.44 -4.30
CA ILE A 52 -2.68 16.45 -3.95
C ILE A 52 -2.37 17.35 -5.16
N TRP A 53 -2.37 16.78 -6.36
CA TRP A 53 -2.15 17.51 -7.61
C TRP A 53 -3.24 18.55 -7.83
N ASP A 54 -4.50 18.15 -7.65
CA ASP A 54 -5.66 19.03 -7.76
C ASP A 54 -5.70 20.08 -6.64
N GLU A 55 -5.48 19.68 -5.38
CA GLU A 55 -5.42 20.58 -4.21
C GLU A 55 -4.40 21.71 -4.40
N LYS A 56 -3.26 21.40 -5.01
CA LYS A 56 -2.18 22.36 -5.26
C LYS A 56 -2.36 23.15 -6.56
N GLY A 57 -3.44 22.88 -7.31
CA GLY A 57 -3.69 23.44 -8.62
C GLY A 57 -2.49 23.26 -9.54
N TYR A 58 -1.89 22.07 -9.52
CA TYR A 58 -0.85 21.71 -10.47
C TYR A 58 -1.50 21.50 -11.85
N SER A 59 -0.79 21.93 -12.88
CA SER A 59 -1.13 21.72 -14.27
C SER A 59 0.17 21.49 -15.02
N ASP A 60 0.08 20.85 -16.18
CA ASP A 60 1.25 20.60 -17.02
C ASP A 60 1.99 21.91 -17.33
N GLU A 61 1.25 22.98 -17.63
CA GLU A 61 1.80 24.33 -17.84
C GLU A 61 2.52 24.89 -16.59
N LYS A 62 1.97 24.66 -15.39
CA LYS A 62 2.59 25.11 -14.14
C LYS A 62 3.87 24.31 -13.85
N LEU A 63 3.89 23.03 -14.19
CA LEU A 63 5.07 22.19 -14.06
C LEU A 63 6.18 22.61 -15.04
N ASP A 64 5.82 22.86 -16.30
CA ASP A 64 6.73 23.36 -17.34
C ASP A 64 7.35 24.72 -16.97
N ASN A 65 6.61 25.56 -16.26
CA ASN A 65 7.12 26.84 -15.76
C ASN A 65 8.03 26.69 -14.53
N LEU A 66 7.87 25.63 -13.72
CA LEU A 66 8.73 25.34 -12.57
C LEU A 66 10.06 24.66 -12.96
N LEU A 67 10.11 24.01 -14.13
CA LEU A 67 11.27 23.27 -14.63
C LEU A 67 12.17 24.09 -15.57
N LYS A 68 11.87 25.38 -15.77
CA LYS A 68 12.72 26.36 -16.46
C LYS A 68 13.62 27.11 -15.49
#